data_AF-A0A420D4K6-F1
#
_entry.id   AF-A0A420D4K6-F1
#
_cell.length_a   1.000
_cell.length_b   1.000
_cell.length_c   1.000
_cell.angle_alpha   90.00
_cell.angle_beta   90.00
_cell.angle_gamma   90.00
#
_symmetry.space_group_name_H-M   'P 1'
#
loop_
_entity.id
_entity.type
_entity.pdbx_description
1 polymer ?
#
loop_
_entity_poly.entity_id
_entity_poly.type
_entity_poly.pdbx_seq_one_letter_code
_entity_poly.pdbx_strand_id
1 'polypeptide(L)'
;MAQQKRFAIANVAETAIEGHRFVSFDVAMHGHLISTIDAPLLSGRILWSHAAFHGFGDFDSAEQHLIDHQVGHALSPARPPRGH
;
A
#
# COMPACT_ATOMS: atom_id res chain seq x y z
N MET A 1 13.35 -23.06 -4.23
CA MET A 1 13.02 -21.86 -5.01
C MET A 1 11.73 -21.30 -4.43
N ALA A 2 11.81 -20.30 -3.55
CA ALA A 2 10.62 -19.76 -2.90
C ALA A 2 9.80 -19.00 -3.95
N GLN A 3 8.55 -19.41 -4.16
CA GLN A 3 7.61 -18.72 -5.02
C GLN A 3 7.38 -17.33 -4.43
N GLN A 4 7.83 -16.30 -5.13
CA GLN A 4 7.67 -14.91 -4.71
C GLN A 4 6.17 -14.64 -4.60
N LYS A 5 5.65 -14.47 -3.37
CA LYS A 5 4.23 -14.14 -3.14
C LYS A 5 3.93 -12.87 -3.93
N ARG A 6 3.08 -12.99 -4.94
CA ARG A 6 2.78 -11.89 -5.86
C ARG A 6 1.53 -11.18 -5.37
N PHE A 7 1.73 -10.18 -4.52
CA PHE A 7 0.68 -9.24 -4.12
C PHE A 7 0.40 -8.25 -5.25
N ALA A 8 -0.87 -7.89 -5.41
CA ALA A 8 -1.33 -6.78 -6.22
C ALA A 8 -2.02 -5.76 -5.33
N ILE A 9 -1.67 -4.50 -5.49
CA ILE A 9 -2.31 -3.38 -4.79
C ILE A 9 -3.37 -2.75 -5.70
N ALA A 10 -4.56 -2.52 -5.17
CA ALA A 10 -5.67 -1.89 -5.87
C ALA A 10 -6.38 -0.86 -5.00
N ASN A 11 -7.27 -0.07 -5.62
CA ASN A 11 -8.17 0.88 -4.94
C ASN A 11 -7.45 1.81 -3.94
N VAL A 12 -6.24 2.26 -4.29
CA VAL A 12 -5.45 3.16 -3.44
C VAL A 12 -6.13 4.52 -3.37
N ALA A 13 -6.51 4.92 -2.17
CA ALA A 13 -7.06 6.22 -1.86
C ALA A 13 -6.26 6.87 -0.75
N GLU A 14 -5.95 8.15 -0.92
CA GLU A 14 -5.32 8.96 0.11
C GLU A 14 -6.31 9.98 0.65
N THR A 15 -6.36 10.10 1.98
CA THR A 15 -7.20 11.07 2.68
C THR A 15 -6.36 11.87 3.66
N ALA A 16 -6.68 13.17 3.81
CA ALA A 16 -6.10 14.03 4.82
C ALA A 16 -7.17 14.42 5.86
N ILE A 17 -6.89 14.20 7.15
CA ILE A 17 -7.77 14.52 8.27
C ILE A 17 -6.94 15.30 9.29
N GLU A 18 -7.33 16.53 9.61
CA GLU A 18 -6.66 17.38 10.61
C GLU A 18 -5.13 17.52 10.43
N GLY A 19 -4.65 17.50 9.18
CA GLY A 19 -3.22 17.58 8.87
C GLY A 19 -2.47 16.24 8.91
N HIS A 20 -3.14 15.16 9.30
CA HIS A 20 -2.64 13.78 9.19
C HIS A 20 -3.05 13.17 7.85
N ARG A 21 -2.14 12.42 7.23
CA ARG A 21 -2.39 11.71 5.97
C ARG A 21 -2.63 10.23 6.26
N PHE A 22 -3.59 9.66 5.55
CA PHE A 22 -3.97 8.26 5.64
C PHE A 22 -4.06 7.67 4.24
N VAL A 23 -3.77 6.38 4.13
CA VAL A 23 -3.97 5.61 2.92
C VAL A 23 -4.91 4.45 3.20
N SER A 24 -5.83 4.21 2.28
CA SER A 24 -6.69 3.03 2.21
C SER A 24 -6.38 2.30 0.91
N PHE A 25 -6.18 0.99 0.95
CA PHE A 25 -5.92 0.19 -0.25
C PHE A 25 -6.25 -1.28 -0.06
N ASP A 26 -6.47 -1.96 -1.17
CA ASP A 26 -6.73 -3.39 -1.23
C ASP A 26 -5.47 -4.17 -1.58
N VAL A 27 -5.23 -5.27 -0.88
CA VAL A 27 -4.21 -6.27 -1.19
C VAL A 27 -4.90 -7.50 -1.77
N ALA A 28 -4.58 -7.83 -3.01
CA ALA A 28 -5.02 -9.05 -3.66
C ALA A 28 -3.84 -10.02 -3.86
N MET A 29 -4.13 -11.32 -3.75
CA MET A 29 -3.18 -12.39 -4.06
C MET A 29 -3.87 -13.43 -4.94
N HIS A 30 -3.22 -13.83 -6.04
CA HIS A 30 -3.79 -14.75 -7.03
C HIS A 30 -5.17 -14.32 -7.56
N GLY A 31 -5.44 -13.01 -7.65
CA GLY A 31 -6.71 -12.47 -8.14
C GLY A 31 -7.82 -12.42 -7.09
N HIS A 32 -7.54 -12.78 -5.83
CA HIS A 32 -8.48 -12.71 -4.73
C HIS A 32 -8.09 -11.60 -3.76
N LEU A 33 -9.06 -10.78 -3.33
CA LEU A 33 -8.87 -9.83 -2.23
C LEU A 33 -8.54 -10.63 -0.96
N ILE A 34 -7.40 -10.33 -0.34
CA ILE A 34 -6.98 -10.97 0.91
C ILE A 34 -7.01 -10.01 2.09
N SER A 35 -6.88 -8.71 1.87
CA SER A 35 -6.89 -7.70 2.92
C SER A 35 -7.25 -6.33 2.36
N THR A 36 -7.99 -5.54 3.11
CA THR A 36 -8.07 -4.08 2.94
C THR A 36 -7.33 -3.44 4.10
N ILE A 37 -6.44 -2.49 3.79
CA ILE A 37 -5.54 -1.88 4.77
C ILE A 37 -5.80 -0.38 4.82
N ASP A 38 -6.07 0.11 6.02
CA ASP A 38 -6.14 1.53 6.34
C ASP A 38 -4.97 1.88 7.26
N ALA A 39 -4.14 2.84 6.88
CA ALA A 39 -2.97 3.18 7.68
C ALA A 39 -2.59 4.66 7.58
N PRO A 40 -2.05 5.24 8.67
CA PRO A 40 -1.46 6.56 8.61
C PRO A 40 -0.17 6.55 7.77
N LEU A 41 0.06 7.67 7.08
CA LEU A 41 1.30 7.93 6.36
C LEU A 41 2.21 8.84 7.19
N LEU A 42 3.43 8.39 7.45
CA LEU A 42 4.48 9.18 8.07
C LEU A 42 5.62 9.40 7.08
N SER A 43 5.89 10.66 6.74
CA SER A 43 6.92 11.02 5.73
C SER A 43 6.74 10.28 4.39
N GLY A 44 5.49 10.04 3.98
CA GLY A 44 5.15 9.37 2.73
C GLY A 44 5.26 7.84 2.74
N ARG A 45 5.44 7.22 3.91
CA ARG A 45 5.47 5.74 4.08
C ARG A 45 4.35 5.28 5.00
N ILE A 46 3.91 4.02 4.85
CA ILE A 46 2.92 3.43 5.73
C ILE A 46 3.52 3.27 7.13
N LEU A 47 2.83 3.75 8.15
CA LEU A 47 3.18 3.48 9.54
C LEU A 47 2.50 2.17 9.98
N TRP A 48 3.17 1.05 9.67
CA TRP A 48 2.66 -0.32 9.88
C TRP A 48 2.23 -0.63 11.31
N SER A 49 2.86 -0.01 12.31
CA SER A 49 2.48 -0.18 13.72
C SER A 49 1.08 0.32 14.06
N HIS A 50 0.46 1.10 13.17
CA HIS A 50 -0.87 1.68 13.32
C HIS A 50 -1.78 1.35 12.12
N ALA A 51 -1.41 0.35 11.33
CA ALA A 51 -2.25 -0.13 10.23
C ALA A 51 -3.42 -0.96 10.79
N ALA A 52 -4.62 -0.67 10.30
CA ALA A 52 -5.80 -1.50 10.48
C ALA A 52 -5.92 -2.47 9.30
N PHE A 53 -6.16 -3.74 9.62
CA PHE A 53 -6.27 -4.81 8.63
C PHE A 53 -7.68 -5.38 8.65
N HIS A 54 -8.33 -5.36 7.50
CA HIS A 54 -9.61 -6.01 7.26
C HIS A 54 -9.35 -7.27 6.42
N GLY A 55 -9.09 -8.39 7.09
CA GLY A 55 -8.72 -9.66 6.45
C GLY A 55 -7.36 -10.16 6.91
N PHE A 56 -6.55 -10.66 5.99
CA PHE A 56 -5.18 -11.12 6.27
C PHE A 56 -4.31 -9.95 6.75
N GLY A 57 -3.69 -10.08 7.93
CA GLY A 57 -2.88 -9.03 8.56
C GLY A 57 -1.44 -9.41 8.88
N ASP A 58 -1.06 -10.68 8.70
CA ASP A 58 0.27 -11.21 9.06
C ASP A 58 1.31 -10.97 7.95
N PHE A 59 1.45 -9.71 7.53
CA PHE A 59 2.49 -9.33 6.56
C PHE A 59 3.84 -9.21 7.26
N ASP A 60 4.83 -9.98 6.81
CA ASP A 60 6.20 -9.87 7.33
C ASP A 60 6.91 -8.59 6.84
N SER A 61 8.10 -8.31 7.37
CA SER A 61 8.83 -7.08 7.04
C SER A 61 9.21 -6.96 5.56
N ALA A 62 9.45 -8.08 4.86
CA ALA A 62 9.75 -8.07 3.43
C ALA A 62 8.47 -7.80 2.61
N GLU A 63 7.34 -8.39 3.02
CA GLU A 63 6.04 -8.15 2.40
C GLU A 63 5.57 -6.71 2.61
N GLN A 64 5.71 -6.16 3.82
CA GLN A 64 5.45 -4.75 4.13
C GLN A 64 6.27 -3.82 3.24
N HIS A 65 7.56 -4.10 3.05
CA HIS A 65 8.42 -3.30 2.19
C HIS A 65 7.96 -3.31 0.71
N LEU A 66 7.51 -4.45 0.21
CA LEU A 66 6.96 -4.57 -1.15
C LEU A 66 5.66 -3.79 -1.31
N ILE A 67 4.79 -3.83 -0.30
CA ILE A 67 3.53 -3.09 -0.27
C ILE A 67 3.80 -1.58 -0.24
N ASP A 68 4.71 -1.12 0.64
CA ASP A 68 5.14 0.28 0.73
C ASP A 68 5.60 0.82 -0.63
N HIS A 69 6.42 0.04 -1.33
CA HIS A 69 6.92 0.42 -2.66
C HIS A 69 5.76 0.58 -3.67
N GLN A 70 4.84 -0.40 -3.74
CA GLN A 70 3.72 -0.34 -4.67
C GLN A 70 2.73 0.80 -4.36
N VAL A 71 2.40 1.01 -3.09
CA VAL A 71 1.54 2.11 -2.65
C VAL A 71 2.20 3.46 -2.94
N GLY A 72 3.50 3.60 -2.67
CA GLY A 72 4.26 4.81 -2.98
C GLY A 72 4.21 5.18 -4.47
N HIS A 73 4.36 4.20 -5.37
CA HIS A 73 4.21 4.41 -6.82
C HIS A 73 2.79 4.82 -7.21
N ALA A 74 1.78 4.25 -6.57
CA ALA A 74 0.37 4.59 -6.84
C ALA A 74 0.03 6.02 -6.40
N LEU A 75 0.56 6.46 -5.25
CA LEU A 75 0.33 7.80 -4.71
C LEU A 75 1.15 8.90 -5.40
N SER A 76 2.32 8.55 -5.93
CA SER A 76 3.20 9.47 -6.67
C SER A 76 3.49 8.92 -8.06
N PRO A 77 2.51 8.94 -8.98
CA PRO A 77 2.75 8.51 -10.35
C PRO A 77 3.85 9.39 -10.94
N ALA A 78 4.87 8.75 -11.51
CA ALA A 78 5.96 9.45 -12.18
C ALA A 78 5.37 10.48 -13.15
N ARG A 79 5.76 11.75 -13.00
CA ARG A 79 5.33 12.83 -13.90
C ARG A 79 5.64 12.37 -15.33
N PRO A 80 4.65 12.31 -16.25
CA PRO A 80 4.94 11.91 -17.62
C PRO A 80 6.02 12.83 -18.18
N PRO A 81 6.97 12.32 -18.98
CA PRO A 81 7.96 13.17 -19.62
C PRO A 81 7.21 14.25 -20.40
N ARG A 82 7.48 15.52 -20.10
CA ARG A 82 6.96 16.63 -20.88
C ARG A 82 7.47 16.44 -22.31
N GLY A 83 6.59 16.02 -23.21
CA GLY A 83 6.88 16.00 -24.63
C GLY A 83 7.27 17.42 -25.05
N HIS A 84 8.43 17.52 -25.69
CA HIS A 84 8.90 18.71 -26.40
C HIS A 84 8.25 18.81 -27.77
#